data_AF-A0A7V6C078-F1
#
_entry.id   AF-A0A7V6C078-F1
#
_cell.length_a   1.000
_cell.length_b   1.000
_cell.length_c   1.000
_cell.angle_alpha   90.00
_cell.angle_beta   90.00
_cell.angle_gamma   90.00
#
_symmetry.space_group_name_H-M   'P 1'
#
loop_
_entity.id
_entity.type
_entity.pdbx_description
1 polymer ?
#
loop_
_entity_poly.entity_id
_entity_poly.type
_entity_poly.pdbx_seq_one_letter_code
_entity_poly.pdbx_strand_id
1 'polypeptide(L)'
;MVEIKYVDNKADLKRFVNYPYQKYKNDPNWLAPLRIGEMEKFQPEKYPFHEHADVKAYLAEENGQIVGRIAVIDDDLHNQTHHNNMLFFGFFEAENNDVAQKLYKVVEDEAVKLGRGRIRGPLNPSLNDGAGFQLDAFDTDPYIMMPQSPPEYIE
;
A
#
# COMPACT_ATOMS: atom_id res chain seq x y z
N MET A 1 -3.18 -13.49 17.32
CA MET A 1 -2.08 -13.87 16.41
C MET A 1 -2.41 -13.23 15.08
N VAL A 2 -1.52 -12.39 14.57
CA VAL A 2 -1.69 -11.75 13.26
C VAL A 2 -1.40 -12.75 12.14
N GLU A 3 -2.38 -12.96 11.26
CA GLU A 3 -2.31 -13.76 10.04
C GLU A 3 -2.20 -12.84 8.81
N ILE A 4 -1.40 -13.22 7.82
CA ILE A 4 -1.31 -12.51 6.54
C ILE A 4 -2.15 -13.24 5.51
N LYS A 5 -3.06 -12.52 4.87
CA LYS A 5 -3.95 -13.02 3.84
C LYS A 5 -3.69 -12.33 2.50
N TYR A 6 -3.49 -13.11 1.44
CA TYR A 6 -3.46 -12.59 0.08
C TYR A 6 -4.87 -12.17 -0.36
N VAL A 7 -4.98 -11.03 -1.06
CA VAL A 7 -6.23 -10.53 -1.61
C VAL A 7 -6.50 -11.20 -2.95
N ASP A 8 -7.36 -12.22 -2.96
CA ASP A 8 -7.62 -13.06 -4.14
C ASP A 8 -9.02 -12.89 -4.74
N ASN A 9 -9.89 -12.10 -4.10
CA ASN A 9 -11.27 -11.92 -4.54
C ASN A 9 -11.78 -10.49 -4.29
N LYS A 10 -12.94 -10.18 -4.90
CA LYS A 10 -13.55 -8.84 -4.85
C LYS A 10 -13.94 -8.40 -3.42
N ALA A 11 -14.30 -9.33 -2.55
CA ALA A 11 -14.67 -9.01 -1.18
C ALA A 11 -13.44 -8.60 -0.36
N ASP A 12 -12.33 -9.33 -0.51
CA ASP A 12 -11.06 -8.98 0.11
C ASP A 12 -10.48 -7.68 -0.46
N LEU A 13 -10.59 -7.45 -1.77
CA LEU A 13 -10.17 -6.17 -2.35
C LEU A 13 -10.96 -4.99 -1.77
N LYS A 14 -12.28 -5.16 -1.63
CA LYS A 14 -13.13 -4.15 -0.98
C LYS A 14 -12.70 -3.92 0.47
N ARG A 15 -12.33 -4.96 1.21
CA ARG A 15 -11.81 -4.85 2.59
C ARG A 15 -10.48 -4.09 2.62
N PHE A 16 -9.56 -4.45 1.73
CA PHE A 16 -8.27 -3.79 1.57
C PHE A 16 -8.40 -2.30 1.29
N VAL A 17 -9.23 -1.92 0.31
CA VAL A 17 -9.43 -0.50 -0.06
C VAL A 17 -10.14 0.28 1.05
N ASN A 18 -11.09 -0.34 1.77
CA ASN A 18 -11.84 0.35 2.82
C ASN A 18 -11.10 0.50 4.16
N TYR A 19 -10.01 -0.24 4.38
CA TYR A 19 -9.32 -0.22 5.68
C TYR A 19 -8.87 1.19 6.15
N PRO A 20 -8.23 2.05 5.32
CA PRO A 20 -7.94 3.43 5.71
C PRO A 20 -9.18 4.21 6.16
N TYR A 21 -10.30 4.06 5.45
CA TYR A 21 -11.55 4.74 5.81
C TYR A 21 -12.09 4.30 7.17
N GLN A 22 -11.73 3.11 7.64
CA GLN A 22 -12.04 2.64 8.99
C GLN A 22 -11.03 3.15 10.01
N LYS A 23 -9.73 3.09 9.67
CA LYS A 23 -8.62 3.54 10.52
C LYS A 23 -8.71 5.04 10.83
N TYR A 24 -8.91 5.87 9.81
CA TYR A 24 -8.95 7.32 9.90
C TYR A 24 -10.35 7.92 10.12
N LYS A 25 -11.38 7.10 10.41
CA LYS A 25 -12.79 7.56 10.48
C LYS A 25 -13.05 8.70 11.48
N ASN A 26 -12.19 8.83 12.48
CA ASN A 26 -12.28 9.83 13.56
C ASN A 26 -11.21 10.92 13.43
N ASP A 27 -10.37 10.86 12.39
CA ASP A 27 -9.36 11.88 12.12
C ASP A 27 -10.01 13.02 11.32
N PRO A 28 -10.15 14.23 11.90
CA PRO A 28 -10.78 15.36 11.23
C PRO A 28 -9.96 15.91 10.07
N ASN A 29 -8.64 15.65 10.04
CA ASN A 29 -7.72 16.18 9.05
C ASN A 29 -7.51 15.21 7.88
N TRP A 30 -7.98 13.96 8.01
CA TRP A 30 -7.83 12.98 6.95
C TRP A 30 -8.79 13.24 5.79
N LEU A 31 -8.24 13.55 4.61
CA LEU A 31 -8.99 13.70 3.38
C LEU A 31 -9.08 12.35 2.66
N ALA A 32 -10.24 11.71 2.81
CA ALA A 32 -10.52 10.44 2.18
C ALA A 32 -10.42 10.54 0.64
N PRO A 33 -9.60 9.70 -0.03
CA PRO A 33 -9.58 9.65 -1.49
C PRO A 33 -10.91 9.13 -2.05
N LEU A 34 -11.11 9.30 -3.36
CA LEU A 34 -12.28 8.73 -4.02
C LEU A 34 -12.17 7.20 -4.05
N ARG A 35 -13.06 6.51 -3.32
CA ARG A 35 -13.10 5.03 -3.26
C ARG A 35 -13.08 4.35 -4.62
N ILE A 36 -13.76 4.93 -5.61
CA ILE A 36 -13.80 4.36 -6.96
C ILE A 36 -12.41 4.35 -7.60
N GLY A 37 -11.65 5.45 -7.51
CA GLY A 37 -10.29 5.51 -8.03
C GLY A 37 -9.34 4.57 -7.30
N GLU A 38 -9.48 4.46 -5.97
CA GLU A 38 -8.67 3.51 -5.19
C GLU A 38 -8.98 2.05 -5.56
N MET A 39 -10.23 1.71 -5.86
CA MET A 39 -10.60 0.37 -6.37
C MET A 39 -10.08 0.12 -7.79
N GLU A 40 -10.07 1.14 -8.64
CA GLU A 40 -9.63 1.04 -10.04
C GLU A 40 -8.14 0.74 -10.14
N LYS A 41 -7.31 1.24 -9.22
CA LYS A 41 -5.87 0.93 -9.15
C LYS A 41 -5.55 -0.58 -9.06
N PHE A 42 -6.51 -1.42 -8.67
CA PHE A 42 -6.38 -2.88 -8.59
C PHE A 42 -7.18 -3.63 -9.66
N GLN A 43 -7.69 -2.93 -10.69
CA GLN A 43 -8.48 -3.49 -11.79
C GLN A 43 -7.69 -3.35 -13.10
N PRO A 44 -7.04 -4.44 -13.58
CA PRO A 44 -6.25 -4.39 -14.82
C PRO A 44 -7.03 -3.89 -16.03
N GLU A 45 -8.34 -4.14 -16.08
CA GLU A 45 -9.21 -3.70 -17.16
C GLU A 45 -9.55 -2.20 -17.14
N LYS A 46 -9.20 -1.48 -16.06
CA LYS A 46 -9.49 -0.05 -15.89
C LYS A 46 -8.27 0.83 -15.66
N TYR A 47 -7.14 0.24 -15.28
CA TYR A 47 -5.98 1.00 -14.85
C TYR A 47 -4.73 0.56 -15.64
N PRO A 48 -4.31 1.35 -16.66
CA PRO A 48 -3.25 0.97 -17.59
C PRO A 48 -1.89 0.65 -16.98
N PHE A 49 -1.65 1.00 -15.72
CA PHE A 49 -0.43 0.60 -15.00
C PHE A 49 -0.22 -0.93 -15.01
N HIS A 50 -1.30 -1.72 -15.06
CA HIS A 50 -1.24 -3.18 -15.15
C HIS A 50 -0.76 -3.70 -16.51
N GLU A 51 -0.56 -2.84 -17.51
CA GLU A 51 0.06 -3.23 -18.80
C GLU A 51 1.55 -3.59 -18.64
N HIS A 52 2.18 -3.12 -17.57
CA HIS A 52 3.62 -3.29 -17.34
C HIS A 52 4.01 -3.56 -15.88
N ALA A 53 3.04 -3.60 -14.97
CA ALA A 53 3.30 -3.84 -13.56
C ALA A 53 2.27 -4.79 -12.93
N ASP A 54 2.74 -5.69 -12.07
CA ASP A 54 1.89 -6.56 -11.27
C ASP A 54 1.72 -5.99 -9.86
N VAL A 55 0.48 -5.94 -9.38
CA VAL A 55 0.16 -5.47 -8.01
C VAL A 55 -0.51 -6.58 -7.21
N LYS A 56 0.16 -7.03 -6.14
CA LYS A 56 -0.34 -8.05 -5.21
C LYS A 56 -0.66 -7.42 -3.86
N ALA A 57 -1.92 -7.44 -3.46
CA ALA A 57 -2.37 -6.89 -2.19
C ALA A 57 -2.45 -7.96 -1.09
N TYR A 58 -2.12 -7.56 0.14
CA TYR A 58 -2.15 -8.41 1.33
C TYR A 58 -2.81 -7.68 2.50
N LEU A 59 -3.59 -8.41 3.29
CA LEU A 59 -4.18 -7.95 4.55
C LEU A 59 -3.48 -8.63 5.73
N ALA A 60 -3.27 -7.87 6.80
CA ALA A 60 -2.98 -8.43 8.12
C ALA A 60 -4.28 -8.50 8.93
N GLU A 61 -4.59 -9.68 9.46
CA GLU A 61 -5.81 -9.92 10.24
C GLU A 61 -5.47 -10.46 11.63
N GLU A 62 -6.14 -9.93 12.65
CA GLU A 62 -6.10 -10.47 14.01
C GLU A 62 -7.53 -10.59 14.56
N ASN A 63 -7.90 -11.78 15.02
CA ASN A 63 -9.23 -12.07 15.55
C ASN A 63 -10.39 -11.67 14.60
N GLY A 64 -10.17 -11.81 13.29
CA GLY A 64 -11.14 -11.45 12.25
C GLY A 64 -11.25 -9.94 11.97
N GLN A 65 -10.43 -9.11 12.62
CA GLN A 65 -10.31 -7.67 12.33
C GLN A 65 -9.09 -7.42 11.45
N ILE A 66 -9.19 -6.44 10.56
CA ILE A 66 -8.05 -6.00 9.75
C ILE A 66 -7.21 -5.09 10.63
N VAL A 67 -5.93 -5.41 10.78
CA VAL A 67 -4.96 -4.67 11.60
C VAL A 67 -3.82 -4.07 10.76
N GLY A 68 -3.87 -4.27 9.45
CA GLY A 68 -2.92 -3.68 8.51
C GLY A 68 -3.13 -4.16 7.08
N ARG A 69 -2.42 -3.54 6.15
CA ARG A 69 -2.43 -3.89 4.73
C ARG A 69 -1.14 -3.45 4.05
N ILE A 70 -0.78 -4.11 2.96
CA ILE A 70 0.34 -3.72 2.09
C ILE A 70 0.12 -4.26 0.68
N ALA A 71 0.61 -3.56 -0.33
CA ALA A 71 0.71 -4.09 -1.68
C ALA A 71 2.17 -4.23 -2.09
N VAL A 72 2.49 -5.33 -2.75
CA VAL A 72 3.72 -5.56 -3.50
C VAL A 72 3.48 -5.14 -4.94
N ILE A 73 4.38 -4.35 -5.50
CA ILE A 73 4.27 -3.77 -6.84
C ILE A 73 5.54 -4.11 -7.61
N ASP A 74 5.42 -4.91 -8.67
CA ASP A 74 6.53 -5.28 -9.53
C ASP A 74 6.37 -4.60 -10.90
N ASP A 75 7.15 -3.54 -11.14
CA ASP A 75 7.07 -2.72 -12.35
C ASP A 75 8.24 -3.02 -13.29
N ASP A 76 7.98 -3.83 -14.30
CA ASP A 76 8.96 -4.24 -15.29
C ASP A 76 9.42 -3.07 -16.16
N LEU A 77 8.50 -2.17 -16.52
CA LEU A 77 8.84 -0.99 -17.34
C LEU A 77 9.79 -0.06 -16.58
N HIS A 78 9.56 0.16 -15.28
CA HIS A 78 10.48 0.94 -14.45
C HIS A 78 11.87 0.31 -14.42
N ASN A 79 11.94 -0.99 -14.16
CA ASN A 79 13.21 -1.72 -14.07
C ASN A 79 13.98 -1.69 -15.41
N GLN A 80 13.27 -1.86 -16.53
CA GLN A 80 13.86 -1.77 -17.88
C GLN A 80 14.35 -0.35 -18.19
N THR A 81 13.54 0.68 -17.92
CA THR A 81 13.81 2.08 -18.25
C THR A 81 14.98 2.65 -17.44
N HIS A 82 15.05 2.31 -16.15
CA HIS A 82 16.06 2.86 -15.25
C HIS A 82 17.22 1.90 -14.97
N HIS A 83 17.29 0.76 -15.67
CA HIS A 83 18.30 -0.27 -15.48
C HIS A 83 18.46 -0.69 -14.00
N ASN A 84 17.32 -0.87 -13.35
CA ASN A 84 17.22 -1.21 -11.94
C ASN A 84 16.75 -2.66 -11.75
N ASN A 85 16.85 -3.15 -10.51
CA ASN A 85 16.27 -4.43 -10.11
C ASN A 85 15.51 -4.25 -8.78
N MET A 86 14.41 -3.50 -8.86
CA MET A 86 13.62 -3.09 -7.71
C MET A 86 12.26 -3.79 -7.67
N LEU A 87 11.85 -4.11 -6.46
CA LEU A 87 10.44 -4.31 -6.11
C LEU A 87 9.96 -3.06 -5.40
N PHE A 88 8.70 -2.68 -5.62
CA PHE A 88 8.07 -1.60 -4.88
C PHE A 88 7.07 -2.16 -3.86
N PHE A 89 6.82 -1.38 -2.81
CA PHE A 89 5.67 -1.61 -1.94
C PHE A 89 4.83 -0.35 -1.80
N GLY A 90 3.58 -0.53 -1.40
CA GLY A 90 2.58 0.52 -1.39
C GLY A 90 1.40 0.22 -0.49
N PHE A 91 0.49 1.18 -0.42
CA PHE A 91 -0.79 1.13 0.28
C PHE A 91 -0.65 0.71 1.74
N PHE A 92 0.51 0.95 2.33
CA PHE A 92 0.90 0.41 3.62
C PHE A 92 0.11 1.05 4.76
N GLU A 93 -0.44 0.21 5.62
CA GLU A 93 -0.99 0.60 6.91
C GLU A 93 -0.71 -0.52 7.93
N ALA A 94 -0.40 -0.17 9.17
CA ALA A 94 -0.27 -1.11 10.28
C ALA A 94 -0.79 -0.50 11.57
N GLU A 95 -1.33 -1.32 12.47
CA GLU A 95 -1.73 -0.88 13.82
C GLU A 95 -0.56 -0.76 14.80
N ASN A 96 0.52 -1.50 14.56
CA ASN A 96 1.70 -1.50 15.42
C ASN A 96 2.92 -2.09 14.67
N ASN A 97 4.08 -2.01 15.32
CA ASN A 97 5.35 -2.49 14.77
C ASN A 97 5.36 -4.00 14.47
N ASP A 98 4.69 -4.84 15.28
CA ASP A 98 4.62 -6.28 15.01
C ASP A 98 3.86 -6.59 13.71
N VAL A 99 2.77 -5.86 13.46
CA VAL A 99 2.02 -5.96 12.19
C VAL A 99 2.87 -5.43 11.02
N ALA A 100 3.54 -4.29 11.21
CA ALA A 100 4.41 -3.69 10.20
C ALA A 100 5.52 -4.65 9.76
N GLN A 101 6.23 -5.26 10.70
CA GLN A 101 7.31 -6.23 10.44
C GLN A 101 6.78 -7.45 9.64
N LYS A 102 5.60 -7.96 9.99
CA LYS A 102 4.98 -9.07 9.25
C LYS A 102 4.61 -8.68 7.82
N LEU A 103 4.09 -7.46 7.61
CA LEU A 103 3.75 -6.96 6.28
C LEU A 103 5.01 -6.72 5.43
N TYR A 104 6.07 -6.14 5.99
CA TYR A 104 7.34 -5.97 5.27
C TYR A 104 7.98 -7.31 4.91
N LYS A 105 7.89 -8.31 5.79
CA LYS A 105 8.36 -9.67 5.50
C LYS A 105 7.72 -10.27 4.25
N VAL A 106 6.45 -9.94 3.96
CA VAL A 106 5.78 -10.36 2.72
C VAL A 106 6.45 -9.73 1.50
N VAL A 107 6.79 -8.45 1.57
CA VAL A 107 7.48 -7.74 0.47
C VAL A 107 8.87 -8.33 0.24
N GLU A 108 9.60 -8.59 1.33
CA GLU A 108 10.91 -9.24 1.27
C GLU A 108 10.84 -10.63 0.63
N ASP A 109 9.86 -11.43 1.02
CA ASP A 109 9.66 -12.78 0.48
C ASP A 109 9.26 -12.75 -1.00
N GLU A 110 8.41 -11.81 -1.41
CA GLU A 110 8.08 -11.63 -2.83
C GLU A 110 9.29 -11.12 -3.62
N ALA A 111 10.11 -10.23 -3.07
CA ALA A 111 11.33 -9.77 -3.72
C ALA A 111 12.29 -10.93 -4.00
N VAL A 112 12.48 -11.81 -3.02
CA VAL A 112 13.32 -13.02 -3.18
C VAL A 112 12.73 -13.95 -4.25
N LYS A 113 11.41 -14.21 -4.21
CA LYS A 113 10.75 -15.08 -5.21
C LYS A 113 10.87 -14.53 -6.64
N LEU A 114 10.77 -13.22 -6.81
CA LEU A 114 10.84 -12.54 -8.10
C LEU A 114 12.28 -12.22 -8.55
N GLY A 115 13.28 -12.48 -7.70
CA GLY A 115 14.69 -12.16 -7.98
C GLY A 115 15.01 -10.65 -7.97
N ARG A 116 14.19 -9.84 -7.29
CA ARG A 116 14.41 -8.41 -7.11
C ARG A 116 15.42 -8.14 -6.00
N GLY A 117 16.43 -7.33 -6.29
CA GLY A 117 17.58 -7.12 -5.40
C GLY A 117 17.44 -5.95 -4.43
N ARG A 118 16.42 -5.10 -4.60
CA ARG A 118 16.16 -3.90 -3.79
C ARG A 118 14.66 -3.69 -3.63
N ILE A 119 14.27 -3.07 -2.52
CA ILE A 119 12.89 -2.69 -2.25
C ILE A 119 12.81 -1.16 -2.09
N ARG A 120 11.77 -0.53 -2.63
CA ARG A 120 11.50 0.91 -2.44
C ARG A 120 10.01 1.15 -2.20
N GLY A 121 9.68 2.07 -1.32
CA GLY A 121 8.30 2.48 -1.11
C GLY A 121 8.17 3.46 0.05
N PRO A 122 6.93 3.86 0.38
CA PRO A 122 5.68 3.41 -0.24
C PRO A 122 5.36 4.16 -1.56
N LEU A 123 4.70 3.50 -2.51
CA LEU A 123 4.11 4.05 -3.75
C LEU A 123 2.68 3.50 -3.97
N ASN A 124 1.72 4.32 -4.40
CA ASN A 124 0.29 3.97 -4.42
C ASN A 124 -0.43 4.11 -5.80
N PRO A 125 -0.07 3.35 -6.85
CA PRO A 125 1.04 2.40 -6.93
C PRO A 125 2.32 2.99 -7.53
N SER A 126 2.27 4.20 -8.10
CA SER A 126 3.42 4.82 -8.79
C SER A 126 3.78 6.18 -8.19
N LEU A 127 4.95 6.70 -8.57
CA LEU A 127 5.37 8.08 -8.24
C LEU A 127 4.43 9.15 -8.85
N ASN A 128 3.66 8.81 -9.89
CA ASN A 128 2.68 9.71 -10.49
C ASN A 128 1.35 9.74 -9.73
N ASP A 129 1.15 8.81 -8.78
CA ASP A 129 -0.05 8.76 -7.95
C ASP A 129 0.23 9.36 -6.58
N GLY A 130 0.73 8.55 -5.65
CA GLY A 130 1.04 8.95 -4.29
C GLY A 130 2.27 8.20 -3.80
N ALA A 131 3.19 8.92 -3.16
CA ALA A 131 4.47 8.39 -2.74
C ALA A 131 4.90 8.99 -1.40
N GLY A 132 5.59 8.16 -0.59
CA GLY A 132 6.13 8.57 0.70
C GLY A 132 5.13 8.52 1.84
N PHE A 133 5.59 8.97 3.01
CA PHE A 133 4.80 9.12 4.23
C PHE A 133 4.87 10.57 4.71
N GLN A 134 3.85 10.99 5.46
CA GLN A 134 3.88 12.27 6.14
C GLN A 134 4.84 12.20 7.34
N LEU A 135 5.83 13.11 7.37
CA LEU A 135 6.82 13.21 8.44
C LEU A 135 6.55 14.36 9.42
N ASP A 136 5.74 15.34 9.03
CA ASP A 136 5.45 16.55 9.80
C ASP A 136 4.12 17.18 9.33
N ALA A 137 3.70 18.29 9.94
CA ALA A 137 2.55 19.10 9.59
C ALA A 137 1.19 18.37 9.73
N PHE A 138 1.08 17.50 10.75
CA PHE A 138 -0.13 16.70 11.05
C PHE A 138 -1.36 17.53 11.45
N ASP A 139 -1.15 18.80 11.78
CA ASP A 139 -2.15 19.78 12.18
C ASP A 139 -2.56 20.73 11.04
N THR A 140 -2.09 20.48 9.81
CA THR A 140 -2.42 21.30 8.63
C THR A 140 -3.26 20.53 7.62
N ASP A 141 -4.12 21.25 6.90
CA ASP A 141 -4.89 20.68 5.80
C ASP A 141 -3.91 20.15 4.73
N PRO A 142 -4.07 18.89 4.27
CA PRO A 142 -3.21 18.34 3.23
C PRO A 142 -3.49 19.03 1.89
N TYR A 143 -2.43 19.16 1.08
CA TYR A 143 -2.60 19.58 -0.32
C TYR A 143 -2.98 18.39 -1.19
N ILE A 144 -3.54 18.69 -2.37
CA ILE A 144 -3.97 17.69 -3.35
C ILE A 144 -2.81 16.72 -3.65
N MET A 145 -3.09 15.42 -3.53
CA MET A 145 -2.15 14.30 -3.73
C MET A 145 -0.99 14.18 -2.72
N MET A 146 -1.02 14.92 -1.60
CA MET A 146 -0.07 14.65 -0.51
C MET A 146 -0.47 13.38 0.25
N PRO A 147 0.49 12.49 0.58
CA PRO A 147 0.22 11.37 1.46
C PRO A 147 -0.12 11.89 2.85
N GLN A 148 -1.09 11.23 3.48
CA GLN A 148 -1.39 11.41 4.89
C GLN A 148 -1.09 10.11 5.61
N SER A 149 -0.44 10.21 6.75
CA SER A 149 0.01 9.06 7.52
C SER A 149 -0.14 9.37 9.00
N PRO A 150 -0.38 8.37 9.85
CA PRO A 150 -0.47 8.60 11.28
C PRO A 150 0.91 9.04 11.82
N PRO A 151 0.96 9.99 12.79
CA PRO A 151 2.23 10.44 13.37
C PRO A 151 3.02 9.31 14.03
N GLU A 152 2.34 8.28 14.55
CA GLU A 152 2.98 7.11 15.16
C GLU A 152 3.82 6.26 14.19
N TYR A 153 3.76 6.50 12.87
CA TYR A 153 4.63 5.80 11.90
C TYR A 153 6.08 6.30 11.91
N ILE A 154 6.37 7.39 12.62
CA ILE A 154 7.73 7.95 12.77
C ILE A 154 8.49 7.30 13.94
N GLU A 155 7.77 6.70 14.89
CA GLU A 155 8.32 6.10 16.12
C GLU A 155 8.84 4.67 15.91
#